data_AF-A0A7R6WTL0-F1
#
_entry.id   AF-A0A7R6WTL0-F1
#
_cell.length_a   1.000
_cell.length_b   1.000
_cell.length_c   1.000
_cell.angle_alpha   90.00
_cell.angle_beta   90.00
_cell.angle_gamma   90.00
#
_symmetry.space_group_name_H-M   'P 1'
#
loop_
_entity.id
_entity.type
_entity.pdbx_description
1 polymer ?
#
loop_
_entity_poly.entity_id
_entity_poly.type
_entity_poly.pdbx_seq_one_letter_code
_entity_poly.pdbx_strand_id
1 'polypeptide(L)' 'MYHQTFDGADAAWLARWPHYHVHFTPTSASWINQVERWFATLTRKQLRRGVHTSTSQLEADIRTFIERHNEKPKPY' A
#
# COMPACT_ATOMS: atom_id res chain seq x y z
N MET A 1 13.55 14.94 15.75
CA MET A 1 12.22 14.69 15.16
C MET A 1 12.36 14.98 13.67
N TYR A 2 12.52 13.94 12.84
CA TYR A 2 12.65 14.12 11.40
C TYR A 2 11.26 14.38 10.83
N HIS A 3 10.99 15.60 10.38
CA HIS A 3 9.84 15.89 9.54
C HIS A 3 10.19 15.40 8.13
N GLN A 4 9.40 14.48 7.60
CA GLN A 4 9.51 14.12 6.19
C GLN A 4 8.91 15.30 5.42
N THR A 5 9.75 16.09 4.75
CA THR A 5 9.33 17.25 3.96
C THR A 5 9.19 16.84 2.51
N PHE A 6 8.15 17.34 1.84
CA PHE A 6 8.08 17.27 0.39
C PHE A 6 8.86 18.43 -0.17
N ASP A 7 9.76 18.14 -1.10
CA ASP A 7 10.60 19.15 -1.76
C ASP A 7 10.48 19.04 -3.27
N GLY A 8 10.77 20.13 -3.98
CA GLY A 8 10.79 20.15 -5.44
C GLY A 8 9.44 19.80 -6.09
N ALA A 9 9.46 18.84 -7.01
CA ALA A 9 8.31 18.51 -7.85
C ALA A 9 7.10 17.99 -7.05
N ASP A 10 7.35 17.29 -5.94
CA ASP A 10 6.29 16.70 -5.11
C ASP A 10 5.51 17.79 -4.38
N ALA A 11 6.21 18.79 -3.84
CA ALA A 11 5.61 19.95 -3.20
C ALA A 11 4.80 20.79 -4.19
N ALA A 12 5.33 21.01 -5.39
CA ALA A 12 4.63 21.74 -6.45
C ALA A 12 3.36 21.01 -6.92
N TRP A 13 3.41 19.69 -7.01
CA TRP A 13 2.24 18.89 -7.32
C TRP A 13 1.19 18.99 -6.21
N LEU A 14 1.56 18.78 -4.94
CA LEU A 14 0.64 18.86 -3.80
C LEU A 14 0.00 20.26 -3.68
N ALA A 15 0.77 21.32 -3.89
CA ALA A 15 0.26 22.69 -3.89
C ALA A 15 -0.81 22.93 -4.97
N ARG A 16 -0.77 22.19 -6.08
CA ARG A 16 -1.77 22.25 -7.14
C ARG A 16 -3.09 21.55 -6.77
N TRP A 17 -3.09 20.71 -5.73
CA TRP A 17 -4.24 19.93 -5.29
C TRP A 17 -4.58 20.19 -3.81
N PRO A 18 -5.22 21.32 -3.48
CA PRO A 18 -5.38 21.79 -2.10
C PRO A 18 -6.25 20.91 -1.20
N HIS A 19 -7.01 19.97 -1.77
CA HIS A 19 -7.85 19.03 -1.02
C HIS A 19 -7.09 17.82 -0.48
N TYR A 20 -5.82 17.66 -0.82
CA TYR A 20 -4.99 16.56 -0.31
C TYR A 20 -4.26 16.99 0.97
N HIS A 21 -4.54 16.30 2.07
CA HIS A 21 -3.83 16.46 3.34
C HIS A 21 -2.91 15.26 3.57
N VAL A 22 -1.61 15.52 3.67
CA VAL A 22 -0.66 14.44 3.94
C VAL A 22 -0.52 14.22 5.44
N HIS A 23 -0.69 12.97 5.87
CA HIS A 23 -0.41 12.52 7.22
C HIS A 23 0.86 11.69 7.23
N PHE A 24 1.84 12.10 8.04
CA PHE A 24 3.04 11.32 8.27
C PHE A 24 2.84 10.39 9.46
N THR A 25 3.01 9.08 9.24
CA THR A 25 3.17 8.14 10.34
C THR A 25 4.54 8.36 10.99
N PRO A 26 4.64 8.49 12.32
CA PRO A 26 5.92 8.63 13.00
C PRO A 26 6.90 7.52 12.59
N THR A 27 8.20 7.84 12.53
CA THR A 27 9.23 6.83 12.30
C THR A 27 9.04 5.68 13.29
N SER A 28 9.12 4.44 12.81
CA SER A 28 8.84 3.19 13.55
C SER A 28 7.37 2.88 13.89
N ALA A 29 6.40 3.68 13.43
CA ALA A 29 4.97 3.41 13.61
C ALA A 29 4.32 2.69 12.40
N SER A 30 5.05 1.78 11.74
CA SER A 30 4.56 0.96 10.62
C SER A 30 3.27 0.19 10.93
N TRP A 31 3.06 -0.15 12.21
CA TRP A 31 1.89 -0.90 12.67
C TRP A 31 0.56 -0.15 12.52
N ILE A 32 0.56 1.19 12.48
CA ILE A 32 -0.65 2.00 12.25
C ILE A 32 -0.94 2.18 10.75
N ASN A 33 0.01 1.84 9.87
CA ASN A 33 -0.12 2.01 8.44
C ASN A 33 -0.99 0.88 7.85
N GLN A 34 -2.20 1.23 7.40
CA GLN A 34 -3.14 0.27 6.80
C GLN A 34 -2.58 -0.36 5.51
N VAL A 35 -1.81 0.38 4.73
CA VAL A 35 -1.20 -0.10 3.49
C VAL A 35 -0.23 -1.25 3.79
N GLU A 36 0.61 -1.09 4.82
CA GLU A 36 1.55 -2.14 5.24
C GLU A 36 0.82 -3.38 5.76
N ARG A 37 -0.26 -3.21 6.52
CA ARG A 37 -1.08 -4.33 7.01
C ARG A 37 -1.80 -5.07 5.89
N TRP A 38 -2.23 -4.35 4.85
CA TRP A 38 -2.77 -4.95 3.64
C TRP A 38 -1.70 -5.76 2.90
N PHE A 39 -0.50 -5.22 2.69
CA PHE A 39 0.61 -5.96 2.06
C PHE A 39 1.05 -7.18 2.87
N ALA A 40 1.09 -7.09 4.20
CA ALA A 40 1.35 -8.24 5.06
C ALA A 40 0.30 -9.36 4.86
N THR A 41 -0.96 -8.98 4.61
CA THR A 41 -2.04 -9.92 4.32
C THR A 41 -1.85 -10.59 2.95
N LEU A 42 -1.56 -9.81 1.91
CA LEU A 42 -1.24 -10.32 0.57
C LEU A 42 -0.06 -11.31 0.62
N THR A 43 1.03 -10.92 1.29
CA THR A 43 2.23 -11.76 1.42
C THR A 43 1.92 -13.08 2.10
N ARG A 44 1.18 -13.05 3.22
CA ARG A 44 0.86 -14.26 3.98
C ARG A 44 -0.07 -15.20 3.22
N LYS A 45 -1.07 -14.67 2.52
CA LYS A 45 -2.15 -15.46 1.92
C LYS A 45 -1.85 -15.92 0.49
N GLN A 46 -1.22 -15.07 -0.31
CA GLN A 46 -0.98 -15.32 -1.73
C GLN A 46 0.50 -15.63 -2.00
N LEU A 47 1.41 -14.74 -1.61
CA LEU A 47 2.80 -14.80 -2.11
C LEU A 47 3.63 -15.89 -1.45
N ARG A 48 3.54 -16.06 -0.12
CA ARG A 48 4.36 -17.06 0.61
C ARG A 48 3.91 -18.51 0.36
N ARG A 49 2.71 -18.71 -0.21
CA ARG A 49 2.13 -20.04 -0.47
C ARG A 49 2.01 -20.34 -1.97
N GLY A 50 2.20 -19.34 -2.83
CA GLY A 50 2.12 -19.47 -4.27
C GLY A 50 3.45 -19.92 -4.87
N VAL A 51 3.38 -20.73 -5.93
CA VAL A 51 4.50 -20.98 -6.84
C VAL A 51 4.14 -20.31 -8.15
N HIS A 52 4.79 -19.20 -8.45
CA HIS A 52 4.55 -18.43 -9.68
C HIS A 52 5.66 -18.73 -10.68
N THR A 53 5.31 -19.25 -11.84
CA THR A 53 6.26 -19.66 -12.88
C THR A 53 6.59 -18.55 -13.88
N SER A 54 5.88 -17.40 -13.78
CA SER A 54 6.12 -16.20 -14.59
C SER A 54 5.62 -14.94 -13.88
N THR A 55 6.13 -13.78 -14.30
CA THR A 55 5.66 -12.46 -13.83
C THR A 55 4.18 -12.24 -14.18
N SER A 56 3.74 -12.67 -15.36
CA SER A 56 2.34 -12.54 -15.79
C SER A 56 1.39 -13.35 -14.89
N GLN A 57 1.81 -14.56 -14.47
CA GLN A 57 1.05 -15.37 -13.53
C GLN A 57 0.98 -14.69 -12.15
N LEU A 58 2.10 -14.15 -11.66
CA LEU A 58 2.12 -13.40 -10.41
C LEU A 58 1.17 -12.19 -10.46
N GLU A 59 1.17 -11.43 -11.55
CA GLU A 59 0.28 -10.28 -11.72
C GLU A 59 -1.19 -10.69 -11.72
N ALA A 60 -1.55 -11.74 -12.48
CA ALA A 60 -2.91 -12.27 -12.53
C ALA A 60 -3.40 -12.74 -11.15
N ASP A 61 -2.53 -13.41 -10.39
CA ASP A 61 -2.82 -13.89 -9.05
C ASP A 61 -3.03 -12.73 -8.05
N ILE A 62 -2.22 -11.67 -8.15
CA ILE A 62 -2.39 -10.45 -7.33
C ILE A 62 -3.71 -9.75 -7.67
N ARG A 63 -4.05 -9.61 -8.95
CA ARG A 63 -5.33 -9.00 -9.37
C ARG A 63 -6.53 -9.79 -8.86
N THR A 64 -6.50 -11.12 -9.02
CA THR A 64 -7.52 -12.02 -8.49
C THR A 64 -7.64 -11.91 -6.97
N PHE A 65 -6.51 -11.78 -6.26
CA PHE A 65 -6.53 -11.58 -4.81
C PHE A 65 -7.18 -10.26 -4.43
N ILE A 66 -6.88 -9.16 -5.13
CA ILE A 66 -7.48 -7.84 -4.89
C ILE A 66 -9.00 -7.89 -5.07
N GLU A 67 -9.48 -8.47 -6.16
CA GLU A 67 -10.92 -8.62 -6.45
C GLU A 67 -11.62 -9.36 -5.31
N ARG A 68 -11.13 -10.56 -4.95
CA ARG A 68 -11.69 -11.37 -3.86
C ARG A 68 -11.62 -10.67 -2.51
N HIS A 69 -10.56 -9.91 -2.25
CA HIS A 69 -10.42 -9.16 -0.99
C HIS A 69 -11.45 -8.02 -0.91
N ASN A 70 -11.76 -7.39 -2.03
CA ASN A 70 -12.69 -6.27 -2.13
C ASN A 70 -14.16 -6.69 -2.13
N GLU A 71 -14.49 -7.96 -2.40
CA GLU A 71 -15.87 -8.47 -2.31
C GLU A 71 -16.46 -8.34 -0.89
N LYS A 72 -15.63 -8.46 0.15
CA LYS A 72 -16.04 -8.35 1.56
C LYS A 72 -14.98 -7.56 2.35
N PRO A 73 -14.91 -6.24 2.15
CA PRO A 73 -13.86 -5.43 2.75
C PRO A 73 -14.02 -5.43 4.27
N LYS A 74 -12.91 -5.59 4.98
CA LYS A 74 -12.87 -5.49 6.45
C LYS A 74 -12.04 -4.29 6.84
N PRO A 75 -12.50 -3.46 7.79
CA PRO A 75 -11.67 -2.43 8.39
C PRO A 75 -10.41 -3.06 8.98
N TYR A 76 -9.29 -2.39 8.74
CA TYR A 76 -7.99 -2.75 9.29
C TYR A 76 -7.81 -2.09 10.64
#